data_AF-W9S9H5-F1
#
_entry.id   AF-W9S9H5-F1
#
_cell.length_a   1.000
_cell.length_b   1.000
_cell.length_c   1.000
_cell.angle_alpha   90.00
_cell.angle_beta   90.00
_cell.angle_gamma   90.00
#
_symmetry.space_group_name_H-M   'P 1'
#
loop_
_entity.id
_entity.type
_entity.pdbx_description
1 polymer ?
#
loop_
_entity_poly.entity_id
_entity_poly.type
_entity_poly.pdbx_seq_one_letter_code
_entity_poly.pdbx_strand_id
1 'polypeptide(L)'
;MALETWLIKVKTAISSSFDVVRSSPHHHHNNHRHHHHPKPVKKSNVGVLAFEIAGLMSKLIHLWQFLSDKNMIRLRNDSISLEGVRKIVSNDDAFLLSLACSETLENLRLIAKSVARISAKCEDATLRNFDRLFHDFADSGRDPHAWVLTWKDMETKQKKMDRYITVTATLYREIDELSVMESTLRKALQSCGTNINGDLQYENNSIKDQKIIDLQQKILWQKQEVKYLKERSLWSRSFDTVTSVLVRSIFTILARTKLVFGIGSPNSPVPPFSLPRSLSASATVHPSDQNPTCHGHYVSGPLIRSTDQQKPGASPRKESNTANGPLFFESNSKLLKPPATTLGAAALAIHYANLIIVMEKMIKSPQLVGVDARDDLYSMLPSSVRVALRGRLRGVGFSASDPVLAGEWREALGRILAWLSPLAHNMIKWQNERSLEQQNLVPKTNNVLLLQTLFFANKEKTEAAITELLVGLNYIWRFEREMTAKALFECNNINLLNLQSSTFK
;
A
#
# COMPACT_ATOMS: atom_id res chain seq x y z
N MET A 1 -43.83 -3.48 48.11
CA MET A 1 -44.86 -2.54 47.60
C MET A 1 -44.40 -1.08 47.42
N ALA A 2 -43.26 -0.64 47.98
CA ALA A 2 -42.74 0.73 47.75
C ALA A 2 -41.86 0.89 46.48
N LEU A 3 -41.35 -0.21 45.90
CA LEU A 3 -40.51 -0.21 44.69
C LEU A 3 -41.35 -0.15 43.40
N GLU A 4 -42.53 -0.77 43.39
CA GLU A 4 -43.45 -0.73 42.25
C GLU A 4 -44.08 0.65 42.07
N THR A 5 -44.31 1.38 43.17
CA THR A 5 -44.78 2.77 43.14
C THR A 5 -43.73 3.75 42.59
N TRP A 6 -42.44 3.42 42.70
CA TRP A 6 -41.35 4.22 42.11
C TRP A 6 -41.23 3.97 40.60
N LEU A 7 -41.29 2.72 40.15
CA LEU A 7 -41.26 2.37 38.72
C LEU A 7 -42.49 2.88 37.96
N ILE A 8 -43.67 2.90 38.58
CA ILE A 8 -44.87 3.49 37.96
C ILE A 8 -44.74 5.01 37.85
N LYS A 9 -44.18 5.69 38.86
CA LYS A 9 -43.91 7.15 38.81
C LYS A 9 -42.87 7.55 37.76
N VAL A 10 -41.85 6.72 37.53
CA VAL A 10 -40.87 6.95 36.45
C VAL A 10 -41.50 6.70 35.08
N LYS A 11 -42.36 5.68 34.95
CA LYS A 11 -43.06 5.36 33.69
C LYS A 11 -44.09 6.43 33.30
N THR A 12 -44.78 7.05 34.26
CA THR A 12 -45.70 8.17 33.98
C THR A 12 -44.97 9.49 33.75
N ALA A 13 -43.84 9.75 34.42
CA ALA A 13 -43.02 10.94 34.17
C ALA A 13 -42.34 10.94 32.77
N ILE A 14 -42.02 9.77 32.23
CA ILE A 14 -41.47 9.65 30.85
C ILE A 14 -42.59 9.77 29.81
N SER A 15 -43.83 9.35 30.13
CA SER A 15 -45.00 9.49 29.26
C SER A 15 -45.54 10.93 29.18
N SER A 16 -45.27 11.80 30.15
CA SER A 16 -45.77 13.19 30.17
C SER A 16 -44.77 14.24 29.69
N SER A 17 -43.54 13.86 29.32
CA SER A 17 -42.52 14.79 28.80
C SER A 17 -42.46 14.89 27.27
N PHE A 18 -43.38 14.21 26.56
CA PHE A 18 -43.56 14.30 25.11
C PHE A 18 -44.95 14.80 24.73
N ASP A 19 -45.35 15.95 25.27
CA ASP A 19 -46.38 16.79 24.67
C ASP A 19 -45.84 18.21 24.48
N VAL A 20 -45.09 18.38 23.39
CA VAL A 20 -44.75 19.70 22.87
C VAL A 20 -45.99 20.28 22.18
N VAL A 21 -46.61 21.23 22.87
CA VAL A 21 -47.38 22.39 22.39
C VAL A 21 -47.90 22.27 20.95
N ARG A 22 -49.15 21.83 20.84
CA ARG A 22 -49.99 21.98 19.65
C ARG A 22 -50.57 23.39 19.65
N SER A 23 -50.02 24.28 18.84
CA SER A 23 -50.66 25.56 18.50
C SER A 23 -51.89 25.30 17.63
N SER A 24 -53.04 25.77 18.11
CA SER A 24 -54.31 25.82 17.38
C SER A 24 -54.27 26.89 16.30
N PRO A 25 -54.93 26.67 15.15
CA PRO A 25 -55.62 27.78 14.51
C PRO A 25 -57.06 27.42 14.11
N HIS A 26 -57.95 28.38 14.36
CA HIS A 26 -59.35 28.41 13.97
C HIS A 26 -59.53 28.32 12.44
N HIS A 27 -60.63 27.68 12.04
CA HIS A 27 -61.17 27.66 10.69
C HIS A 27 -61.50 29.07 10.15
N HIS A 28 -61.11 29.36 8.91
CA HIS A 28 -62.03 29.92 7.89
C HIS A 28 -61.45 29.74 6.46
N HIS A 29 -62.34 29.29 5.57
CA HIS A 29 -62.41 29.19 4.10
C HIS A 29 -61.19 29.29 3.14
N ASN A 30 -61.11 28.26 2.28
CA ASN A 30 -60.84 28.22 0.83
C ASN A 30 -59.92 29.26 0.17
N ASN A 31 -58.74 28.80 -0.30
CA ASN A 31 -58.46 28.72 -1.76
C ASN A 31 -57.18 27.92 -2.05
N HIS A 32 -57.28 26.95 -2.95
CA HIS A 32 -56.13 26.19 -3.48
C HIS A 32 -55.34 27.02 -4.50
N ARG A 33 -54.00 27.04 -4.38
CA ARG A 33 -53.08 26.48 -5.41
C ARG A 33 -51.59 26.61 -5.02
N HIS A 34 -51.01 25.44 -4.72
CA HIS A 34 -49.64 24.95 -4.90
C HIS A 34 -48.42 25.87 -4.64
N HIS A 35 -47.91 25.82 -3.40
CA HIS A 35 -46.48 25.93 -3.14
C HIS A 35 -45.88 24.53 -2.90
N HIS A 36 -44.88 24.18 -3.72
CA HIS A 36 -44.04 23.00 -3.51
C HIS A 36 -43.15 23.22 -2.28
N HIS A 37 -43.53 22.63 -1.15
CA HIS A 37 -42.61 22.48 -0.03
C HIS A 37 -41.52 21.45 -0.39
N PRO A 38 -40.22 21.79 -0.28
CA PRO A 38 -39.16 20.83 -0.50
C PRO A 38 -39.25 19.76 0.59
N LYS A 39 -39.34 18.49 0.17
CA LYS A 39 -39.26 17.35 1.09
C LYS A 39 -37.92 17.41 1.84
N PRO A 40 -37.87 17.17 3.16
CA PRO A 40 -36.60 17.12 3.88
C PRO A 40 -35.76 15.97 3.30
N VAL A 41 -34.67 16.32 2.62
CA VAL A 41 -33.69 15.36 2.11
C VAL A 41 -33.09 14.66 3.33
N LYS A 42 -33.34 13.36 3.48
CA LYS A 42 -32.68 12.55 4.50
C LYS A 42 -31.19 12.55 4.18
N LYS A 43 -30.38 13.25 4.99
CA LYS A 43 -28.93 13.26 4.87
C LYS A 43 -28.43 11.83 4.86
N SER A 44 -27.85 11.41 3.74
CA SER A 44 -27.33 10.04 3.61
C SER A 44 -25.99 9.95 4.33
N ASN A 45 -25.96 9.16 5.40
CA ASN A 45 -24.73 8.89 6.15
C ASN A 45 -23.97 7.74 5.50
N VAL A 46 -22.65 7.73 5.69
CA VAL A 46 -21.74 6.73 5.11
C VAL A 46 -22.06 5.30 5.57
N GLY A 47 -22.40 5.10 6.85
CA GLY A 47 -22.74 3.78 7.40
C GLY A 47 -21.60 2.76 7.30
N VAL A 48 -21.90 1.55 6.83
CA VAL A 48 -20.94 0.42 6.71
C VAL A 48 -19.74 0.76 5.83
N LEU A 49 -19.88 1.67 4.87
CA LEU A 49 -18.77 2.12 4.01
C LEU A 49 -17.68 2.86 4.79
N ALA A 50 -17.92 3.18 6.07
CA ALA A 50 -16.94 3.82 6.95
C ALA A 50 -15.62 3.03 7.01
N PHE A 51 -15.69 1.69 7.01
CA PHE A 51 -14.50 0.85 7.10
C PHE A 51 -13.66 0.90 5.81
N GLU A 52 -14.30 0.84 4.64
CA GLU A 52 -13.61 1.00 3.35
C GLU A 52 -13.00 2.40 3.24
N ILE A 53 -13.75 3.44 3.62
CA ILE A 53 -13.29 4.82 3.61
C ILE A 53 -12.11 5.04 4.57
N ALA A 54 -12.11 4.43 5.75
CA ALA A 54 -10.97 4.46 6.66
C ALA A 54 -9.71 3.87 5.99
N GLY A 55 -9.87 2.77 5.25
CA GLY A 55 -8.80 2.19 4.42
C GLY A 55 -8.30 3.16 3.35
N LEU A 56 -9.19 3.87 2.65
CA LEU A 56 -8.81 4.90 1.66
C LEU A 56 -8.07 6.08 2.31
N MET A 57 -8.55 6.57 3.45
CA MET A 57 -7.88 7.61 4.23
C MET A 57 -6.47 7.19 4.62
N SER A 58 -6.30 5.96 5.11
CA SER A 58 -4.99 5.42 5.47
C SER A 58 -4.04 5.41 4.27
N LYS A 59 -4.48 4.87 3.12
CA LYS A 59 -3.69 4.87 1.87
C LYS A 59 -3.27 6.28 1.43
N LEU A 60 -4.16 7.28 1.57
CA LEU A 60 -3.82 8.68 1.28
C LEU A 60 -2.77 9.25 2.24
N ILE A 61 -2.87 8.96 3.54
CA ILE A 61 -1.85 9.36 4.53
C ILE A 61 -0.50 8.76 4.17
N HIS A 62 -0.45 7.48 3.80
CA HIS A 62 0.80 6.82 3.40
C HIS A 62 1.40 7.42 2.14
N LEU A 63 0.60 7.71 1.10
CA LEU A 63 1.08 8.39 -0.10
C LEU A 63 1.61 9.80 0.21
N TRP A 64 0.90 10.55 1.06
CA TRP A 64 1.35 11.87 1.49
C TRP A 64 2.69 11.82 2.24
N GLN A 65 2.85 10.90 3.20
CA GLN A 65 4.09 10.70 3.93
C GLN A 65 5.24 10.24 3.02
N PHE A 66 4.95 9.38 2.04
CA PHE A 66 5.93 8.95 1.03
C PHE A 66 6.49 10.14 0.23
N LEU A 67 5.65 11.14 -0.08
CA LEU A 67 6.04 12.35 -0.80
C LEU A 67 6.70 13.45 0.08
N SER A 68 7.02 13.15 1.34
CA SER A 68 7.78 14.05 2.20
C SER A 68 9.21 14.21 1.70
N ASP A 69 9.82 15.39 1.93
CA ASP A 69 11.19 15.66 1.47
C ASP A 69 12.20 14.62 2.01
N LYS A 70 12.05 14.19 3.27
CA LYS A 70 12.86 13.13 3.87
C LYS A 70 12.79 11.82 3.09
N ASN A 71 11.59 11.37 2.73
CA ASN A 71 11.41 10.12 1.99
C ASN A 71 11.84 10.25 0.53
N MET A 72 11.73 11.44 -0.05
CA MET A 72 12.22 11.70 -1.41
C MET A 72 13.75 11.69 -1.49
N ILE A 73 14.43 12.18 -0.46
CA ILE A 73 15.89 12.06 -0.34
C ILE A 73 16.28 10.58 -0.20
N ARG A 74 15.59 9.81 0.65
CA ARG A 74 15.82 8.36 0.81
C ARG A 74 15.55 7.56 -0.46
N LEU A 75 14.52 7.93 -1.24
CA LEU A 75 14.25 7.31 -2.53
C LEU A 75 15.47 7.47 -3.47
N ARG A 76 16.01 8.68 -3.57
CA ARG A 76 17.14 8.99 -4.44
C ARG A 76 18.44 8.35 -3.94
N ASN A 77 18.68 8.38 -2.63
CA ASN A 77 19.97 8.00 -2.04
C ASN A 77 20.07 6.53 -1.63
N ASP A 78 18.95 5.86 -1.31
CA ASP A 78 18.97 4.49 -0.78
C ASP A 78 18.30 3.50 -1.74
N SER A 79 17.20 3.91 -2.39
CA SER A 79 16.38 2.99 -3.19
C SER A 79 16.85 2.88 -4.63
N ILE A 80 17.19 4.01 -5.25
CA ILE A 80 17.70 4.09 -6.64
C ILE A 80 19.18 3.73 -6.70
N SER A 81 19.94 4.00 -5.65
CA SER A 81 21.35 3.66 -5.52
C SER A 81 21.60 2.18 -5.21
N LEU A 82 20.55 1.41 -4.89
CA LEU A 82 20.68 0.01 -4.52
C LEU A 82 21.39 -0.76 -5.64
N GLU A 83 22.49 -1.42 -5.29
CA GLU A 83 23.40 -2.06 -6.27
C GLU A 83 22.67 -3.05 -7.18
N GLY A 84 21.73 -3.83 -6.65
CA GLY A 84 20.95 -4.76 -7.45
C GLY A 84 20.05 -4.05 -8.46
N VAL A 85 19.42 -2.94 -8.10
CA VAL A 85 18.60 -2.15 -9.04
C VAL A 85 19.46 -1.67 -10.21
N ARG A 86 20.66 -1.15 -9.93
CA ARG A 86 21.63 -0.73 -10.96
C ARG A 86 22.05 -1.89 -11.88
N LYS A 87 22.38 -3.04 -11.30
CA LYS A 87 22.89 -4.20 -12.04
C LYS A 87 21.85 -4.82 -12.96
N ILE A 88 20.64 -5.08 -12.44
CA ILE A 88 19.64 -5.90 -13.14
C ILE A 88 18.39 -5.14 -13.60
N VAL A 89 18.07 -3.95 -13.06
CA VAL A 89 16.90 -3.16 -13.51
C VAL A 89 17.31 -2.09 -14.53
N SER A 90 18.05 -1.06 -14.10
CA SER A 90 18.53 0.01 -14.97
C SER A 90 19.61 0.85 -14.29
N ASN A 91 20.52 1.42 -15.08
CA ASN A 91 21.49 2.41 -14.61
C ASN A 91 21.02 3.86 -14.77
N ASP A 92 19.88 4.11 -15.42
CA ASP A 92 19.36 5.45 -15.68
C ASP A 92 18.47 5.94 -14.52
N ASP A 93 18.92 7.00 -13.84
CA ASP A 93 18.19 7.66 -12.75
C ASP A 93 16.84 8.21 -13.19
N ALA A 94 16.77 8.80 -14.40
CA ALA A 94 15.53 9.39 -14.90
C ALA A 94 14.48 8.30 -15.12
N PHE A 95 14.88 7.18 -15.71
CA PHE A 95 14.03 6.00 -15.85
C PHE A 95 13.58 5.45 -14.49
N LEU A 96 14.48 5.24 -13.52
CA LEU A 96 14.13 4.71 -12.20
C LEU A 96 13.18 5.65 -11.42
N LEU A 97 13.41 6.97 -11.48
CA LEU A 97 12.50 7.96 -10.90
C LEU A 97 11.14 7.95 -11.59
N SER A 98 11.10 7.79 -12.91
CA SER A 98 9.85 7.71 -13.65
C SER A 98 9.04 6.45 -13.30
N LEU A 99 9.70 5.33 -13.00
CA LEU A 99 9.05 4.12 -12.46
C LEU A 99 8.42 4.38 -11.09
N ALA A 100 9.18 4.96 -10.16
CA ALA A 100 8.67 5.31 -8.83
C ALA A 100 7.48 6.28 -8.91
N CYS A 101 7.58 7.27 -9.80
CA CYS A 101 6.51 8.22 -10.04
C CYS A 101 5.25 7.54 -10.60
N SER A 102 5.42 6.71 -11.62
CA SER A 102 4.32 5.99 -12.26
C SER A 102 3.60 5.07 -11.29
N GLU A 103 4.32 4.37 -10.42
CA GLU A 103 3.71 3.54 -9.36
C GLU A 103 2.92 4.40 -8.37
N THR A 104 3.47 5.54 -7.97
CA THR A 104 2.79 6.47 -7.04
C THR A 104 1.52 7.04 -7.66
N LEU A 105 1.58 7.44 -8.93
CA LEU A 105 0.44 7.96 -9.69
C LEU A 105 -0.63 6.89 -9.90
N GLU A 106 -0.24 5.65 -10.17
CA GLU A 106 -1.18 4.54 -10.32
C GLU A 106 -1.89 4.22 -9.00
N ASN A 107 -1.16 4.18 -7.89
CA ASN A 107 -1.75 4.01 -6.57
C ASN A 107 -2.76 5.13 -6.24
N LEU A 108 -2.42 6.39 -6.56
CA LEU A 108 -3.33 7.51 -6.38
C LEU A 108 -4.56 7.41 -7.28
N ARG A 109 -4.40 6.99 -8.54
CA ARG A 109 -5.50 6.79 -9.50
C ARG A 109 -6.46 5.70 -9.02
N LEU A 110 -5.96 4.61 -8.45
CA LEU A 110 -6.80 3.56 -7.87
C LEU A 110 -7.63 4.07 -6.67
N ILE A 111 -7.03 4.91 -5.81
CA ILE A 111 -7.76 5.56 -4.72
C ILE A 111 -8.82 6.52 -5.29
N ALA A 112 -8.45 7.34 -6.28
CA ALA A 112 -9.37 8.26 -6.93
C ALA A 112 -10.58 7.53 -7.54
N LYS A 113 -10.39 6.40 -8.21
CA LYS A 113 -11.51 5.57 -8.71
C LYS A 113 -12.45 5.09 -7.61
N SER A 114 -11.93 4.69 -6.44
CA SER A 114 -12.78 4.34 -5.30
C SER A 114 -13.52 5.55 -4.74
N VAL A 115 -12.86 6.71 -4.66
CA VAL A 115 -13.49 7.96 -4.23
C VAL A 115 -14.53 8.46 -5.24
N ALA A 116 -14.34 8.26 -6.54
CA ALA A 116 -15.33 8.57 -7.57
C ALA A 116 -16.66 7.83 -7.32
N ARG A 117 -16.58 6.53 -7.00
CA ARG A 117 -17.76 5.71 -6.65
C ARG A 117 -18.46 6.21 -5.38
N ILE A 118 -17.71 6.70 -4.39
CA ILE A 118 -18.26 7.31 -3.17
C ILE A 118 -18.87 8.68 -3.49
N SER A 119 -18.21 9.47 -4.33
CA SER A 119 -18.61 10.83 -4.68
C SER A 119 -19.93 10.88 -5.43
N ALA A 120 -20.29 9.82 -6.17
CA ALA A 120 -21.59 9.68 -6.82
C ALA A 120 -22.78 9.72 -5.83
N LYS A 121 -22.55 9.43 -4.55
CA LYS A 121 -23.54 9.49 -3.46
C LYS A 121 -23.61 10.84 -2.75
N CYS A 122 -22.79 11.81 -3.16
CA CYS A 122 -22.79 13.15 -2.58
C CYS A 122 -24.01 13.97 -3.04
N GLU A 123 -24.48 14.87 -2.19
CA GLU A 123 -25.52 15.84 -2.52
C GLU A 123 -24.92 17.01 -3.32
N ASP A 124 -23.67 17.37 -3.03
CA ASP A 124 -22.92 18.40 -3.74
C ASP A 124 -22.61 17.99 -5.21
N ALA A 125 -23.06 18.81 -6.15
CA ALA A 125 -22.86 18.60 -7.58
C ALA A 125 -21.37 18.69 -7.99
N THR A 126 -20.57 19.50 -7.31
CA THR A 126 -19.12 19.61 -7.60
C THR A 126 -18.40 18.33 -7.23
N LEU A 127 -18.74 17.73 -6.08
CA LEU A 127 -18.17 16.46 -5.62
C LEU A 127 -18.60 15.30 -6.52
N ARG A 128 -19.86 15.26 -6.99
CA ARG A 128 -20.30 14.23 -7.95
C ARG A 128 -19.53 14.24 -9.26
N ASN A 129 -19.03 15.42 -9.67
CA ASN A 129 -18.19 15.58 -10.86
C ASN A 129 -16.69 15.36 -10.61
N PHE A 130 -16.32 14.83 -9.43
CA PHE A 130 -14.92 14.63 -9.03
C PHE A 130 -14.11 13.84 -10.06
N ASP A 131 -14.65 12.75 -10.62
CA ASP A 131 -13.93 11.88 -11.55
C ASP A 131 -13.42 12.65 -12.77
N ARG A 132 -14.31 13.42 -13.40
CA ARG A 132 -13.97 14.31 -14.53
C ARG A 132 -12.98 15.38 -14.11
N LEU A 133 -13.22 16.05 -12.97
CA LEU A 133 -12.36 17.13 -12.49
C LEU A 133 -10.95 16.62 -12.13
N PHE A 134 -10.83 15.40 -11.63
CA PHE A 134 -9.55 14.76 -11.32
C PHE A 134 -8.73 14.50 -12.60
N HIS A 135 -9.37 13.97 -13.65
CA HIS A 135 -8.73 13.78 -14.94
C HIS A 135 -8.35 15.12 -15.60
N ASP A 136 -9.27 16.10 -15.60
CA ASP A 136 -9.00 17.45 -16.11
C ASP A 136 -7.81 18.10 -15.37
N PHE A 137 -7.71 17.94 -14.06
CA PHE A 137 -6.58 18.43 -13.26
C PHE A 137 -5.28 17.66 -13.53
N ALA A 138 -5.36 16.35 -13.77
CA ALA A 138 -4.22 15.53 -14.14
C ALA A 138 -3.64 15.92 -15.51
N ASP A 139 -4.48 16.25 -16.48
CA ASP A 139 -4.04 16.61 -17.84
C ASP A 139 -3.67 18.10 -17.93
N SER A 140 -4.51 19.00 -17.41
CA SER A 140 -4.34 20.45 -17.60
C SER A 140 -3.67 21.19 -16.43
N GLY A 141 -3.61 20.57 -15.24
CA GLY A 141 -3.12 21.23 -14.01
C GLY A 141 -4.05 22.31 -13.44
N ARG A 142 -5.21 22.56 -14.07
CA ARG A 142 -6.16 23.58 -13.60
C ARG A 142 -6.99 23.04 -12.43
N ASP A 143 -7.07 23.84 -11.38
CA ASP A 143 -7.91 23.57 -10.20
C ASP A 143 -8.92 24.71 -9.99
N PRO A 144 -10.06 24.70 -10.71
CA PRO A 144 -11.06 25.76 -10.61
C PRO A 144 -11.70 25.88 -9.23
N HIS A 145 -11.65 24.81 -8.42
CA HIS A 145 -12.34 24.73 -7.13
C HIS A 145 -11.38 24.91 -5.95
N ALA A 146 -10.10 25.23 -6.21
CA ALA A 146 -9.05 25.38 -5.21
C ALA A 146 -9.06 24.22 -4.18
N TRP A 147 -9.14 22.99 -4.68
CA TRP A 147 -9.10 21.78 -3.87
C TRP A 147 -7.69 21.40 -3.41
N VAL A 148 -6.66 21.87 -4.13
CA VAL A 148 -5.26 21.74 -3.69
C VAL A 148 -5.06 22.53 -2.40
N LEU A 149 -4.57 21.85 -1.38
CA LEU A 149 -4.30 22.41 -0.06
C LEU A 149 -2.86 22.88 0.07
N THR A 150 -2.62 23.84 0.98
CA THR A 150 -1.25 24.12 1.44
C THR A 150 -0.71 22.93 2.23
N TRP A 151 0.62 22.85 2.38
CA TRP A 151 1.26 21.81 3.20
C TRP A 151 0.69 21.77 4.62
N LYS A 152 0.57 22.94 5.27
CA LYS A 152 0.02 23.09 6.62
C LYS A 152 -1.43 22.64 6.71
N ASP A 153 -2.27 23.02 5.73
CA ASP A 153 -3.66 22.58 5.70
C ASP A 153 -3.77 21.07 5.51
N MET A 154 -2.94 20.49 4.64
CA MET A 154 -2.90 19.05 4.44
C MET A 154 -2.47 18.29 5.70
N GLU A 155 -1.52 18.81 6.50
CA GLU A 155 -1.18 18.24 7.80
C GLU A 155 -2.37 18.26 8.78
N THR A 156 -3.17 19.32 8.79
CA THR A 156 -4.41 19.35 9.60
C THR A 156 -5.44 18.33 9.12
N LYS A 157 -5.59 18.15 7.80
CA LYS A 157 -6.45 17.13 7.21
C LYS A 157 -5.94 15.72 7.51
N GLN A 158 -4.63 15.50 7.47
CA GLN A 158 -3.99 14.25 7.84
C GLN A 158 -4.31 13.88 9.29
N LYS A 159 -4.15 14.81 10.25
CA LYS A 159 -4.53 14.59 11.66
C LYS A 159 -6.01 14.26 11.81
N LYS A 160 -6.88 14.91 11.03
CA LYS A 160 -8.32 14.62 11.01
C LYS A 160 -8.62 13.22 10.47
N MET A 161 -7.98 12.82 9.37
CA MET A 161 -8.08 11.49 8.79
C MET A 161 -7.58 10.42 9.77
N ASP A 162 -6.44 10.64 10.42
CA ASP A 162 -5.86 9.73 11.41
C ASP A 162 -6.80 9.48 12.61
N ARG A 163 -7.42 10.55 13.12
CA ARG A 163 -8.47 10.43 14.14
C ARG A 163 -9.66 9.61 13.67
N TYR A 164 -10.12 9.82 12.43
CA TYR A 164 -11.23 9.05 11.87
C TYR A 164 -10.87 7.57 11.69
N ILE A 165 -9.66 7.28 11.21
CA ILE A 165 -9.16 5.91 11.06
C ILE A 165 -9.14 5.23 12.43
N THR A 166 -8.55 5.88 13.44
CA THR A 166 -8.45 5.33 14.81
C THR A 166 -9.83 5.02 15.40
N VAL A 167 -10.76 5.98 15.40
CA VAL A 167 -12.10 5.78 15.98
C VAL A 167 -12.92 4.77 15.17
N THR A 168 -12.70 4.66 13.86
CA THR A 168 -13.41 3.67 13.02
C THR A 168 -12.84 2.26 13.21
N ALA A 169 -11.53 2.14 13.47
CA ALA A 169 -10.90 0.86 13.83
C ALA A 169 -11.35 0.36 15.20
N THR A 170 -11.44 1.25 16.21
CA THR A 170 -12.02 0.88 17.51
C THR A 170 -13.47 0.45 17.35
N LEU A 171 -14.28 1.17 16.55
CA LEU A 171 -15.66 0.75 16.26
C LEU A 171 -15.73 -0.65 15.66
N TYR A 172 -14.84 -1.00 14.72
CA TYR A 172 -14.81 -2.34 14.13
C TYR A 172 -14.55 -3.41 15.19
N ARG A 173 -13.54 -3.22 16.03
CA ARG A 173 -13.20 -4.13 17.13
C ARG A 173 -14.35 -4.28 18.13
N GLU A 174 -14.95 -3.18 18.57
CA GLU A 174 -16.04 -3.23 19.55
C GLU A 174 -17.31 -3.91 18.98
N ILE A 175 -17.56 -3.80 17.67
CA ILE A 175 -18.64 -4.52 16.98
C ILE A 175 -18.36 -6.03 16.93
N ASP A 176 -17.11 -6.43 16.66
CA ASP A 176 -16.70 -7.84 16.63
C ASP A 176 -16.78 -8.46 18.03
N GLU A 177 -16.27 -7.76 19.05
CA GLU A 177 -16.38 -8.17 20.45
C GLU A 177 -17.85 -8.30 20.91
N LEU A 178 -18.72 -7.37 20.49
CA LEU A 178 -20.16 -7.47 20.71
C LEU A 178 -20.74 -8.74 20.08
N SER A 179 -20.35 -9.06 18.84
CA SER A 179 -20.81 -10.27 18.15
C SER A 179 -20.38 -11.55 18.88
N VAL A 180 -19.12 -11.60 19.33
CA VAL A 180 -18.58 -12.72 20.11
C VAL A 180 -19.32 -12.88 21.43
N MET A 181 -19.58 -11.79 22.16
CA MET A 181 -20.34 -11.82 23.42
C MET A 181 -21.78 -12.28 23.20
N GLU A 182 -22.47 -11.79 22.16
CA GLU A 182 -23.83 -12.23 21.82
C GLU A 182 -23.87 -13.71 21.45
N SER A 183 -22.87 -14.21 20.72
CA SER A 183 -22.74 -15.63 20.39
C SER A 183 -22.50 -16.50 21.63
N THR A 184 -21.71 -16.00 22.59
CA THR A 184 -21.40 -16.67 23.86
C THR A 184 -22.64 -16.76 24.73
N LEU A 185 -23.39 -15.66 24.84
CA LEU A 185 -24.68 -15.65 25.55
C LEU A 185 -25.66 -16.64 24.92
N ARG A 186 -25.76 -16.70 23.59
CA ARG A 186 -26.64 -17.63 22.88
C ARG A 186 -26.30 -19.09 23.19
N LYS A 187 -25.01 -19.44 23.22
CA LYS A 187 -24.54 -20.78 23.60
C LYS A 187 -24.82 -21.11 25.08
N ALA A 188 -24.60 -20.15 25.98
CA ALA A 188 -24.88 -20.32 27.40
C ALA A 188 -26.37 -20.60 27.65
N LEU A 189 -27.27 -19.82 27.02
CA LEU A 189 -28.71 -20.02 27.11
C LEU A 189 -29.15 -21.38 26.55
N GLN A 190 -28.55 -21.84 25.45
CA GLN A 190 -28.83 -23.17 24.88
C GLN A 190 -28.38 -24.30 25.81
N SER A 191 -27.22 -24.17 26.46
CA SER A 191 -26.70 -25.17 27.40
C SER A 191 -27.56 -25.34 28.66
N CYS A 192 -28.29 -24.29 29.08
CA CYS A 192 -29.26 -24.39 30.18
C CYS A 192 -30.57 -25.07 29.75
N GLY A 193 -30.91 -25.10 28.47
CA GLY A 193 -32.15 -25.71 27.96
C GLY A 193 -32.09 -27.22 27.72
N THR A 194 -30.90 -27.86 27.78
CA THR A 194 -30.72 -29.27 27.37
C THR A 194 -30.53 -30.26 28.53
N ASN A 195 -30.31 -29.80 29.77
CA ASN A 195 -30.06 -30.69 30.91
C ASN A 195 -31.37 -31.03 31.64
N ILE A 196 -32.18 -31.90 31.03
CA ILE A 196 -33.29 -32.57 31.69
C ILE A 196 -32.75 -33.92 32.19
N ASN A 197 -32.04 -33.96 33.32
CA ASN A 197 -31.85 -35.17 34.13
C ASN A 197 -31.31 -34.82 35.52
N GLY A 198 -32.21 -34.93 36.51
CA GLY A 198 -31.99 -35.47 37.86
C GLY A 198 -30.85 -34.91 38.73
N ASP A 199 -31.26 -34.13 39.73
CA ASP A 199 -30.78 -34.12 41.12
C ASP A 199 -29.27 -33.96 41.40
N LEU A 200 -28.93 -32.73 41.84
CA LEU A 200 -27.75 -32.26 42.62
C LEU A 200 -27.08 -30.96 42.07
N GLN A 201 -27.82 -30.00 41.49
CA GLN A 201 -27.23 -28.82 40.84
C GLN A 201 -27.80 -27.43 41.23
N TYR A 202 -28.45 -27.26 42.37
CA TYR A 202 -29.04 -25.94 42.74
C TYR A 202 -27.99 -24.82 42.92
N GLU A 203 -26.84 -25.11 43.54
CA GLU A 203 -25.79 -24.10 43.77
C GLU A 203 -25.03 -23.77 42.46
N ASN A 204 -24.82 -24.78 41.62
CA ASN A 204 -24.12 -24.66 40.35
C ASN A 204 -24.99 -23.93 39.29
N ASN A 205 -26.31 -24.02 39.39
CA ASN A 205 -27.24 -23.27 38.53
C ASN A 205 -27.37 -21.80 38.94
N SER A 206 -27.42 -21.48 40.24
CA SER A 206 -27.42 -20.08 40.71
C SER A 206 -26.18 -19.30 40.24
N ILE A 207 -24.99 -19.91 40.31
CA ILE A 207 -23.74 -19.32 39.81
C ILE A 207 -23.75 -19.14 38.28
N LYS A 208 -24.34 -20.09 37.54
CA LYS A 208 -24.50 -19.98 36.08
C LYS A 208 -25.50 -18.89 35.70
N ASP A 209 -26.61 -18.78 36.43
CA ASP A 209 -27.63 -17.76 36.22
C ASP A 209 -27.07 -16.36 36.51
N GLN A 210 -26.28 -16.21 37.57
CA GLN A 210 -25.56 -14.96 37.85
C GLN A 210 -24.59 -14.59 36.72
N LYS A 211 -23.81 -15.56 36.22
CA LYS A 211 -22.91 -15.33 35.08
C LYS A 211 -23.66 -14.92 33.81
N ILE A 212 -24.85 -15.47 33.57
CA ILE A 212 -25.69 -15.09 32.42
C ILE A 212 -26.19 -13.65 32.57
N ILE A 213 -26.64 -13.25 33.77
CA ILE A 213 -27.08 -11.87 34.04
C ILE A 213 -25.92 -10.89 33.87
N ASP A 214 -24.73 -11.22 34.40
CA ASP A 214 -23.54 -10.39 34.26
C ASP A 214 -23.13 -10.23 32.77
N LEU A 215 -23.21 -11.31 31.99
CA LEU A 215 -22.96 -11.29 30.53
C LEU A 215 -23.98 -10.43 29.79
N GLN A 216 -25.27 -10.49 30.15
CA GLN A 216 -26.31 -9.64 29.58
C GLN A 216 -26.04 -8.16 29.87
N GLN A 217 -25.63 -7.84 31.10
CA GLN A 217 -25.27 -6.47 31.49
C GLN A 217 -24.08 -5.94 30.69
N LYS A 218 -23.04 -6.77 30.50
CA LYS A 218 -21.88 -6.43 29.65
C LYS A 218 -22.29 -6.17 28.20
N ILE A 219 -23.18 -6.97 27.63
CA ILE A 219 -23.69 -6.76 26.27
C ILE A 219 -24.45 -5.44 26.16
N LEU A 220 -25.24 -5.05 27.16
CA LEU A 220 -25.93 -3.75 27.16
C LEU A 220 -24.94 -2.58 27.17
N TRP A 221 -23.92 -2.64 28.02
CA TRP A 221 -22.84 -1.65 28.03
C TRP A 221 -22.12 -1.59 26.69
N GLN A 222 -21.75 -2.74 26.12
CA GLN A 222 -21.10 -2.82 24.83
C GLN A 222 -21.95 -2.21 23.70
N LYS A 223 -23.26 -2.46 23.70
CA LYS A 223 -24.18 -1.85 22.72
C LYS A 223 -24.19 -0.33 22.81
N GLN A 224 -24.10 0.21 24.01
CA GLN A 224 -24.03 1.66 24.22
C GLN A 224 -22.70 2.24 23.74
N GLU A 225 -21.58 1.54 23.99
CA GLU A 225 -20.26 1.95 23.49
C GLU A 225 -20.20 1.93 21.96
N VAL A 226 -20.71 0.87 21.32
CA VAL A 226 -20.83 0.79 19.86
C VAL A 226 -21.66 1.94 19.29
N LYS A 227 -22.75 2.31 19.97
CA LYS A 227 -23.58 3.46 19.56
C LYS A 227 -22.78 4.78 19.64
N TYR A 228 -22.09 5.00 20.75
CA TYR A 228 -21.22 6.17 20.94
C TYR A 228 -20.10 6.24 19.88
N LEU A 229 -19.46 5.12 19.57
CA LEU A 229 -18.42 5.04 18.55
C LEU A 229 -18.97 5.27 17.13
N LYS A 230 -20.20 4.83 16.82
CA LYS A 230 -20.87 5.16 15.54
C LYS A 230 -21.07 6.66 15.36
N GLU A 231 -21.42 7.38 16.42
CA GLU A 231 -21.63 8.84 16.40
C GLU A 231 -20.31 9.62 16.22
N ARG A 232 -19.19 9.08 16.68
CA ARG A 232 -17.88 9.76 16.58
C ARG A 232 -17.09 9.40 15.32
N SER A 233 -17.23 8.17 14.85
CA SER A 233 -16.52 7.61 13.68
C SER A 233 -17.02 8.18 12.34
N LEU A 234 -16.52 7.61 11.24
CA LEU A 234 -16.98 7.88 9.89
C LEU A 234 -18.43 7.40 9.64
N TRP A 235 -18.94 6.48 10.45
CA TRP A 235 -20.26 5.85 10.26
C TRP A 235 -21.41 6.85 10.17
N SER A 236 -21.37 7.89 11.01
CA SER A 236 -22.41 8.92 11.11
C SER A 236 -22.12 10.18 10.29
N ARG A 237 -21.04 10.20 9.49
CA ARG A 237 -20.69 11.35 8.66
C ARG A 237 -21.43 11.32 7.34
N SER A 238 -21.72 12.50 6.79
CA SER A 238 -22.31 12.62 5.45
C SER A 238 -21.28 12.30 4.37
N PHE A 239 -21.74 11.79 3.23
CA PHE A 239 -20.89 11.55 2.07
C PHE A 239 -20.13 12.82 1.64
N ASP A 240 -20.77 13.99 1.65
CA ASP A 240 -20.13 15.25 1.26
C ASP A 240 -18.93 15.60 2.15
N THR A 241 -19.10 15.48 3.48
CA THR A 241 -18.04 15.84 4.43
C THR A 241 -16.82 14.95 4.25
N VAL A 242 -17.05 13.66 4.06
CA VAL A 242 -16.00 12.65 3.92
C VAL A 242 -15.32 12.77 2.55
N THR A 243 -16.11 12.83 1.48
CA THR A 243 -15.62 12.97 0.11
C THR A 243 -14.82 14.25 -0.04
N SER A 244 -15.26 15.36 0.54
CA SER A 244 -14.52 16.62 0.50
C SER A 244 -13.12 16.53 1.10
N VAL A 245 -12.95 15.77 2.19
CA VAL A 245 -11.62 15.52 2.78
C VAL A 245 -10.77 14.66 1.85
N LEU A 246 -11.35 13.62 1.25
CA LEU A 246 -10.64 12.71 0.33
C LEU A 246 -10.22 13.41 -0.96
N VAL A 247 -11.13 14.13 -1.60
CA VAL A 247 -10.91 14.84 -2.87
C VAL A 247 -9.79 15.86 -2.74
N ARG A 248 -9.85 16.70 -1.70
CA ARG A 248 -8.79 17.70 -1.42
C ARG A 248 -7.44 17.04 -1.16
N SER A 249 -7.43 15.92 -0.45
CA SER A 249 -6.20 15.14 -0.22
C SER A 249 -5.65 14.58 -1.53
N ILE A 250 -6.50 14.02 -2.40
CA ILE A 250 -6.10 13.46 -3.70
C ILE A 250 -5.50 14.54 -4.61
N PHE A 251 -6.15 15.70 -4.72
CA PHE A 251 -5.66 16.82 -5.52
C PHE A 251 -4.30 17.31 -5.01
N THR A 252 -4.16 17.46 -3.70
CA THR A 252 -2.92 17.89 -3.06
C THR A 252 -1.79 16.88 -3.28
N ILE A 253 -2.06 15.57 -3.14
CA ILE A 253 -1.08 14.51 -3.37
C ILE A 253 -0.65 14.52 -4.84
N LEU A 254 -1.59 14.63 -5.81
CA LEU A 254 -1.26 14.69 -7.23
C LEU A 254 -0.40 15.92 -7.57
N ALA A 255 -0.75 17.10 -7.05
CA ALA A 255 0.03 18.32 -7.22
C ALA A 255 1.46 18.13 -6.68
N ARG A 256 1.58 17.54 -5.49
CA ARG A 256 2.86 17.26 -4.86
C ARG A 256 3.67 16.22 -5.63
N THR A 257 3.05 15.17 -6.15
CA THR A 257 3.72 14.17 -7.01
C THR A 257 4.31 14.83 -8.25
N LYS A 258 3.51 15.64 -8.97
CA LYS A 258 4.00 16.37 -10.15
C LYS A 258 5.20 17.26 -9.81
N LEU A 259 5.15 17.97 -8.70
CA LEU A 259 6.24 18.84 -8.24
C LEU A 259 7.52 18.06 -7.90
N VAL A 260 7.39 16.99 -7.12
CA VAL A 260 8.52 16.21 -6.58
C VAL A 260 9.27 15.43 -7.66
N PHE A 261 8.54 14.92 -8.64
CA PHE A 261 9.11 14.16 -9.75
C PHE A 261 9.40 15.03 -10.99
N GLY A 262 9.13 16.34 -10.93
CA GLY A 262 9.44 17.27 -12.02
C GLY A 262 8.59 17.07 -13.27
N ILE A 263 7.35 16.56 -13.15
CA ILE A 263 6.45 16.38 -14.28
C ILE A 263 5.80 17.72 -14.64
N GLY A 264 6.51 18.52 -15.45
CA GLY A 264 6.00 19.74 -16.06
C GLY A 264 5.33 19.44 -17.40
N SER A 265 4.09 19.88 -17.59
CA SER A 265 3.50 19.95 -18.94
C SER A 265 4.21 21.07 -19.71
N PRO A 266 4.71 20.82 -20.95
CA PRO A 266 5.45 21.82 -21.73
C PRO A 266 4.63 23.07 -22.11
N ASN A 267 3.31 23.10 -21.87
CA ASN A 267 2.41 24.19 -22.27
C ASN A 267 1.64 24.86 -21.12
N SER A 268 2.15 24.85 -19.88
CA SER A 268 1.55 25.65 -18.79
C SER A 268 2.09 27.09 -18.81
N PRO A 269 1.26 28.13 -19.02
CA PRO A 269 1.66 29.53 -18.89
C PRO A 269 1.80 29.98 -17.43
N VAL A 270 1.66 29.06 -16.47
CA VAL A 270 1.79 29.32 -15.03
C VAL A 270 3.12 28.74 -14.55
N PRO A 271 3.94 29.50 -13.77
CA PRO A 271 5.19 29.00 -13.22
C PRO A 271 4.99 27.67 -12.50
N PRO A 272 6.01 26.79 -12.42
CA PRO A 272 5.90 25.53 -11.69
C PRO A 272 5.40 25.83 -10.30
N PHE A 273 4.24 25.27 -9.93
CA PHE A 273 3.54 25.52 -8.67
C PHE A 273 4.53 25.63 -7.50
N SER A 274 4.88 26.86 -7.15
CA SER A 274 5.50 27.16 -5.88
C SER A 274 4.43 26.90 -4.85
N LEU A 275 4.36 25.67 -4.33
CA LEU A 275 3.82 25.48 -3.00
C LEU A 275 4.49 26.54 -2.11
N PRO A 276 3.74 27.32 -1.32
CA PRO A 276 4.33 28.38 -0.50
C PRO A 276 5.39 27.75 0.40
N ARG A 277 6.66 27.95 0.03
CA ARG A 277 7.79 27.45 0.78
C ARG A 277 7.83 28.32 2.02
N SER A 278 7.56 27.73 3.19
CA SER A 278 7.86 28.38 4.46
C SER A 278 9.35 28.71 4.46
N LEU A 279 9.65 30.00 4.45
CA LEU A 279 10.99 30.55 4.60
C LEU A 279 11.54 30.10 5.97
N SER A 280 12.44 29.13 5.98
CA SER A 280 13.43 29.05 7.05
C SER A 280 14.58 29.98 6.68
N ALA A 281 14.64 31.09 7.40
CA ALA A 281 15.70 32.07 7.33
C ALA A 281 17.07 31.43 7.60
N SER A 282 17.99 31.66 6.68
CA SER A 282 19.41 31.85 6.98
C SER A 282 19.96 32.76 5.89
N ALA A 283 19.81 34.05 6.13
CA ALA A 283 20.56 35.07 5.43
C ALA A 283 21.97 35.07 6.02
N THR A 284 22.94 34.66 5.22
CA THR A 284 24.34 35.05 5.46
C THR A 284 24.70 36.07 4.40
N VAL A 285 24.90 37.29 4.89
CA VAL A 285 25.28 38.50 4.16
C VAL A 285 26.77 38.42 3.84
N HIS A 286 27.15 38.59 2.58
CA HIS A 286 28.44 39.17 2.20
C HIS A 286 28.28 39.95 0.88
N PRO A 287 28.61 41.25 0.84
CA PRO A 287 28.77 41.98 -0.40
C PRO A 287 30.24 41.91 -0.84
N SER A 288 30.50 41.65 -2.12
CA SER A 288 31.71 42.17 -2.75
C SER A 288 31.54 42.22 -4.26
N ASP A 289 31.63 43.44 -4.76
CA ASP A 289 31.58 43.84 -6.16
C ASP A 289 32.70 43.21 -6.99
N GLN A 290 32.38 42.79 -8.21
CA GLN A 290 33.13 43.14 -9.42
C GLN A 290 32.41 42.63 -10.68
N ASN A 291 31.78 43.58 -11.38
CA ASN A 291 31.47 43.51 -12.81
C ASN A 291 32.79 43.68 -13.61
N PRO A 292 32.89 43.17 -14.86
CA PRO A 292 32.39 43.98 -15.97
C PRO A 292 31.75 43.22 -17.16
N THR A 293 30.70 43.87 -17.70
CA THR A 293 30.33 44.05 -19.12
C THR A 293 30.08 42.84 -20.04
N CYS A 294 28.86 42.74 -20.60
CA CYS A 294 28.62 43.13 -22.00
C CYS A 294 27.12 43.28 -22.34
N HIS A 295 26.80 44.33 -23.10
CA HIS A 295 25.52 44.65 -23.76
C HIS A 295 24.97 43.45 -24.57
N GLY A 296 23.68 43.11 -24.57
CA GLY A 296 22.54 43.93 -24.96
C GLY A 296 22.31 43.77 -26.47
N HIS A 297 21.34 42.94 -26.90
CA HIS A 297 20.64 43.09 -28.19
C HIS A 297 19.42 42.17 -28.27
N TYR A 298 18.24 42.78 -28.21
CA TYR A 298 16.97 42.23 -28.66
C TYR A 298 16.95 42.26 -30.19
N VAL A 299 16.57 41.16 -30.85
CA VAL A 299 16.09 41.20 -32.25
C VAL A 299 15.00 40.15 -32.44
N SER A 300 13.79 40.62 -32.72
CA SER A 300 12.67 39.86 -33.28
C SER A 300 12.92 39.50 -34.74
N GLY A 301 12.57 38.28 -35.15
CA GLY A 301 12.56 37.83 -36.55
C GLY A 301 11.13 37.44 -37.02
N PRO A 302 10.85 37.45 -38.34
CA PRO A 302 9.63 38.09 -38.85
C PRO A 302 8.48 37.16 -39.27
N LEU A 303 7.28 37.77 -39.26
CA LEU A 303 6.03 37.31 -39.88
C LEU A 303 6.14 37.23 -41.40
N ILE A 304 5.78 36.09 -42.00
CA ILE A 304 5.44 35.97 -43.42
C ILE A 304 3.94 35.73 -43.53
N ARG A 305 3.26 36.59 -44.29
CA ARG A 305 1.83 36.52 -44.60
C ARG A 305 1.64 36.59 -46.12
N SER A 306 0.60 35.92 -46.62
CA SER A 306 -0.09 36.08 -47.94
C SER A 306 0.46 35.18 -49.06
N THR A 307 -0.31 34.55 -49.96
CA THR A 307 -1.75 34.55 -50.33
C THR A 307 -1.92 33.41 -51.37
N ASP A 308 -2.88 32.49 -51.22
CA ASP A 308 -4.21 32.44 -51.88
C ASP A 308 -4.24 31.77 -53.26
N GLN A 309 -5.01 30.67 -53.39
CA GLN A 309 -5.74 30.28 -54.60
C GLN A 309 -6.87 29.30 -54.25
N GLN A 310 -8.11 29.74 -54.56
CA GLN A 310 -9.39 29.06 -54.33
C GLN A 310 -9.75 28.06 -55.45
N LYS A 311 -10.54 27.02 -55.12
CA LYS A 311 -11.84 26.72 -55.77
C LYS A 311 -12.69 25.74 -54.94
N PRO A 312 -14.03 25.74 -55.08
CA PRO A 312 -14.98 25.31 -54.03
C PRO A 312 -15.70 23.98 -54.33
N GLY A 313 -16.23 23.34 -53.27
CA GLY A 313 -17.31 22.36 -53.39
C GLY A 313 -17.36 21.28 -52.31
N ALA A 314 -18.50 21.20 -51.62
CA ALA A 314 -18.98 20.13 -50.71
C ALA A 314 -18.48 20.13 -49.25
N SER A 315 -19.40 20.53 -48.35
CA SER A 315 -19.35 20.31 -46.90
C SER A 315 -19.41 18.81 -46.57
N PRO A 316 -18.73 18.35 -45.51
CA PRO A 316 -19.51 18.01 -44.32
C PRO A 316 -18.87 18.44 -42.98
N ARG A 317 -19.75 18.93 -42.11
CA ARG A 317 -19.78 18.83 -40.64
C ARG A 317 -18.44 18.58 -39.93
N LYS A 318 -17.93 19.64 -39.26
CA LYS A 318 -16.88 19.56 -38.24
C LYS A 318 -17.33 18.68 -37.07
N GLU A 319 -16.85 17.45 -37.03
CA GLU A 319 -16.58 16.75 -35.78
C GLU A 319 -15.28 17.32 -35.21
N SER A 320 -15.36 17.84 -33.98
CA SER A 320 -14.21 18.27 -33.20
C SER A 320 -13.40 17.05 -32.77
N ASN A 321 -12.49 16.59 -33.63
CA ASN A 321 -11.48 15.62 -33.23
C ASN A 321 -10.48 16.29 -32.30
N THR A 322 -10.66 16.00 -31.02
CA THR A 322 -9.76 16.25 -29.89
C THR A 322 -8.33 15.86 -30.25
N ALA A 323 -7.37 16.68 -29.83
CA ALA A 323 -5.95 16.41 -29.96
C ALA A 323 -5.59 15.07 -29.29
N ASN A 324 -5.28 14.06 -30.10
CA ASN A 324 -4.97 12.69 -29.68
C ASN A 324 -3.53 12.58 -29.13
N GLY A 325 -3.26 13.25 -28.01
CA GLY A 325 -2.15 12.88 -27.13
C GLY A 325 -2.63 11.86 -26.09
N PRO A 326 -1.82 10.86 -25.68
CA PRO A 326 -2.22 9.93 -24.63
C PRO A 326 -2.45 10.66 -23.31
N LEU A 327 -3.61 10.41 -22.67
CA LEU A 327 -3.96 11.01 -21.37
C LEU A 327 -2.85 10.79 -20.33
N PHE A 328 -2.69 11.73 -19.39
CA PHE A 328 -1.60 11.75 -18.41
C PHE A 328 -1.40 10.41 -17.69
N PHE A 329 -2.47 9.82 -17.15
CA PHE A 329 -2.40 8.53 -16.46
C PHE A 329 -2.12 7.36 -17.41
N GLU A 330 -2.57 7.43 -18.65
CA GLU A 330 -2.33 6.37 -19.62
C GLU A 330 -0.83 6.27 -19.95
N SER A 331 -0.18 7.41 -20.17
CA SER A 331 1.27 7.49 -20.39
C SER A 331 2.08 6.91 -19.23
N ASN A 332 1.71 7.24 -17.98
CA ASN A 332 2.36 6.69 -16.80
C ASN A 332 2.08 5.19 -16.60
N SER A 333 0.86 4.72 -16.88
CA SER A 333 0.52 3.30 -16.78
C SER A 333 1.27 2.42 -17.79
N LYS A 334 1.63 2.97 -18.97
CA LYS A 334 2.44 2.26 -19.98
C LYS A 334 3.84 1.96 -19.45
N LEU A 335 4.41 2.84 -18.63
CA LEU A 335 5.74 2.65 -18.06
C LEU A 335 5.77 1.51 -17.01
N LEU A 336 4.64 1.26 -16.34
CA LEU A 336 4.52 0.14 -15.40
C LEU A 336 4.43 -1.23 -16.10
N LYS A 337 4.27 -1.26 -17.43
CA LYS A 337 4.29 -2.51 -18.18
C LYS A 337 5.74 -2.95 -18.40
N PRO A 338 6.15 -4.09 -17.83
CA PRO A 338 7.53 -4.55 -17.93
C PRO A 338 7.88 -4.95 -19.38
N PRO A 339 9.08 -4.62 -19.88
CA PRO A 339 9.58 -5.15 -21.15
C PRO A 339 9.64 -6.69 -21.16
N ALA A 340 9.46 -7.32 -22.32
CA ALA A 340 9.48 -8.78 -22.48
C ALA A 340 10.77 -9.47 -21.98
N THR A 341 11.86 -8.71 -21.88
CA THR A 341 13.17 -9.17 -21.37
C THR A 341 13.25 -9.24 -19.84
N THR A 342 12.20 -8.86 -19.13
CA THR A 342 12.20 -8.82 -17.66
C THR A 342 11.45 -9.99 -17.02
N LEU A 343 11.76 -10.25 -15.75
CA LEU A 343 11.11 -11.31 -14.98
C LEU A 343 9.62 -11.06 -14.73
N GLY A 344 9.19 -9.80 -14.60
CA GLY A 344 7.79 -9.42 -14.44
C GLY A 344 6.96 -9.77 -15.68
N ALA A 345 7.49 -9.48 -16.88
CA ALA A 345 6.82 -9.84 -18.13
C ALA A 345 6.74 -11.37 -18.34
N ALA A 346 7.76 -12.11 -17.89
CA ALA A 346 7.77 -13.56 -17.91
C ALA A 346 6.96 -14.23 -16.78
N ALA A 347 6.38 -13.44 -15.87
CA ALA A 347 5.70 -13.92 -14.65
C ALA A 347 6.59 -14.79 -13.73
N LEU A 348 7.91 -14.59 -13.75
CA LEU A 348 8.87 -15.38 -12.97
C LEU A 348 9.39 -14.64 -11.73
N ALA A 349 9.05 -13.36 -11.51
CA ALA A 349 9.64 -12.55 -10.45
C ALA A 349 9.44 -13.14 -9.03
N ILE A 350 8.24 -13.62 -8.68
CA ILE A 350 7.97 -14.27 -7.37
C ILE A 350 8.70 -15.61 -7.27
N HIS A 351 8.69 -16.38 -8.36
CA HIS A 351 9.34 -17.69 -8.40
C HIS A 351 10.86 -17.55 -8.17
N TYR A 352 11.52 -16.61 -8.86
CA TYR A 352 12.94 -16.33 -8.64
C TYR A 352 13.23 -15.74 -7.27
N ALA A 353 12.33 -14.92 -6.70
CA ALA A 353 12.50 -14.42 -5.34
C ALA A 353 12.57 -15.57 -4.33
N ASN A 354 11.65 -16.54 -4.42
CA ASN A 354 11.68 -17.74 -3.58
C ASN A 354 12.96 -18.55 -3.79
N LEU A 355 13.37 -18.75 -5.05
CA LEU A 355 14.59 -19.47 -5.38
C LEU A 355 15.84 -18.81 -4.74
N ILE A 356 15.97 -17.49 -4.86
CA ILE A 356 17.09 -16.73 -4.28
C ILE A 356 17.09 -16.84 -2.75
N ILE A 357 15.94 -16.74 -2.11
CA ILE A 357 15.82 -16.86 -0.64
C ILE A 357 16.20 -18.27 -0.17
N VAL A 358 15.81 -19.32 -0.91
CA VAL A 358 16.23 -20.70 -0.60
C VAL A 358 17.74 -20.84 -0.76
N MET A 359 18.32 -20.37 -1.86
CA MET A 359 19.77 -20.40 -2.07
C MET A 359 20.54 -19.65 -0.99
N GLU A 360 20.05 -18.48 -0.55
CA GLU A 360 20.65 -17.73 0.55
C GLU A 360 20.68 -18.55 1.85
N LYS A 361 19.59 -19.23 2.20
CA LYS A 361 19.55 -20.09 3.39
C LYS A 361 20.55 -21.24 3.28
N MET A 362 20.66 -21.86 2.11
CA MET A 362 21.62 -22.94 1.85
C MET A 362 23.07 -22.45 1.91
N ILE A 363 23.36 -21.25 1.43
CA ILE A 363 24.70 -20.65 1.47
C ILE A 363 25.10 -20.25 2.88
N LYS A 364 24.16 -19.77 3.71
CA LYS A 364 24.38 -19.45 5.13
C LYS A 364 24.64 -20.68 5.99
N SER A 365 24.08 -21.84 5.64
CA SER A 365 24.17 -23.07 6.44
C SER A 365 24.32 -24.32 5.56
N PRO A 366 25.45 -24.46 4.83
CA PRO A 366 25.64 -25.55 3.87
C PRO A 366 25.64 -26.93 4.54
N GLN A 367 26.05 -27.02 5.81
CA GLN A 367 26.03 -28.26 6.60
C GLN A 367 24.63 -28.79 6.91
N LEU A 368 23.58 -27.95 6.82
CA LEU A 368 22.18 -28.33 7.03
C LEU A 368 21.50 -28.74 5.72
N VAL A 369 22.20 -28.71 4.59
CA VAL A 369 21.65 -29.03 3.28
C VAL A 369 21.69 -30.54 3.05
N GLY A 370 20.55 -31.18 3.30
CA GLY A 370 20.30 -32.58 2.94
C GLY A 370 20.16 -32.79 1.43
N VAL A 371 20.18 -34.05 1.01
CA VAL A 371 19.97 -34.45 -0.40
C VAL A 371 18.59 -34.00 -0.89
N ASP A 372 17.55 -34.20 -0.09
CA ASP A 372 16.18 -33.81 -0.42
C ASP A 372 16.07 -32.31 -0.70
N ALA A 373 16.67 -31.46 0.15
CA ALA A 373 16.66 -30.01 -0.04
C ALA A 373 17.36 -29.56 -1.34
N ARG A 374 18.38 -30.31 -1.79
CA ARG A 374 19.04 -30.05 -3.07
C ARG A 374 18.17 -30.46 -4.26
N ASP A 375 17.52 -31.61 -4.16
CA ASP A 375 16.62 -32.11 -5.21
C ASP A 375 15.40 -31.20 -5.34
N ASP A 376 14.86 -30.72 -4.22
CA ASP A 376 13.82 -29.68 -4.17
C ASP A 376 14.30 -28.40 -4.86
N LEU A 377 15.50 -27.89 -4.54
CA LEU A 377 16.07 -26.71 -5.20
C LEU A 377 16.17 -26.93 -6.72
N TYR A 378 16.68 -28.08 -7.16
CA TYR A 378 16.83 -28.39 -8.58
C TYR A 378 15.48 -28.52 -9.30
N SER A 379 14.47 -29.07 -8.62
CA SER A 379 13.09 -29.16 -9.10
C SER A 379 12.47 -27.78 -9.31
N MET A 380 12.81 -26.81 -8.45
CA MET A 380 12.38 -25.42 -8.58
C MET A 380 13.04 -24.69 -9.76
N LEU A 381 14.17 -25.15 -10.31
CA LEU A 381 14.88 -24.40 -11.36
C LEU A 381 14.12 -24.37 -12.70
N PRO A 382 13.97 -23.19 -13.32
CA PRO A 382 13.51 -23.10 -14.71
C PRO A 382 14.44 -23.82 -15.69
N SER A 383 13.90 -24.27 -16.83
CA SER A 383 14.65 -25.03 -17.83
C SER A 383 15.87 -24.28 -18.36
N SER A 384 15.76 -22.96 -18.55
CA SER A 384 16.86 -22.05 -18.93
C SER A 384 18.03 -22.15 -17.96
N VAL A 385 17.75 -22.01 -16.65
CA VAL A 385 18.75 -22.08 -15.59
C VAL A 385 19.37 -23.48 -15.49
N ARG A 386 18.57 -24.56 -15.64
CA ARG A 386 19.12 -25.93 -15.66
C ARG A 386 20.05 -26.17 -16.85
N VAL A 387 19.74 -25.61 -18.02
CA VAL A 387 20.62 -25.69 -19.21
C VAL A 387 21.92 -24.92 -18.96
N ALA A 388 21.83 -23.67 -18.47
CA ALA A 388 23.00 -22.86 -18.15
C ALA A 388 23.90 -23.52 -17.10
N LEU A 389 23.31 -24.03 -16.01
CA LEU A 389 24.02 -24.74 -14.95
C LEU A 389 24.73 -25.98 -15.47
N ARG A 390 24.06 -26.83 -16.28
CA ARG A 390 24.70 -28.00 -16.89
C ARG A 390 25.85 -27.58 -17.81
N GLY A 391 25.70 -26.50 -18.57
CA GLY A 391 26.77 -25.95 -19.39
C GLY A 391 28.00 -25.57 -18.55
N ARG A 392 27.81 -24.87 -17.43
CA ARG A 392 28.88 -24.41 -16.53
C ARG A 392 29.55 -25.54 -15.74
N LEU A 393 28.83 -26.61 -15.44
CA LEU A 393 29.36 -27.77 -14.70
C LEU A 393 30.02 -28.83 -15.60
N ARG A 394 29.91 -28.74 -16.93
CA ARG A 394 30.61 -29.65 -17.85
C ARG A 394 32.12 -29.49 -17.71
N GLY A 395 32.81 -30.59 -17.42
CA GLY A 395 34.28 -30.60 -17.29
C GLY A 395 34.81 -30.18 -15.92
N VAL A 396 33.95 -29.83 -14.96
CA VAL A 396 34.36 -29.60 -13.56
C VAL A 396 34.68 -30.97 -12.95
N GLY A 397 35.91 -31.15 -12.47
CA GLY A 397 36.40 -32.38 -11.86
C GLY A 397 35.55 -32.87 -10.68
N PHE A 398 35.78 -34.13 -10.28
CA PHE A 398 35.01 -34.78 -9.21
C PHE A 398 35.44 -34.38 -7.79
N SER A 399 36.67 -33.88 -7.60
CA SER A 399 37.20 -33.50 -6.29
C SER A 399 36.95 -32.02 -5.98
N ALA A 400 36.65 -31.74 -4.71
CA ALA A 400 36.56 -30.39 -4.18
C ALA A 400 37.32 -30.39 -2.85
N SER A 401 38.65 -30.42 -2.94
CA SER A 401 39.52 -30.59 -1.77
C SER A 401 40.23 -29.31 -1.35
N ASP A 402 40.20 -28.27 -2.19
CA ASP A 402 40.94 -27.03 -1.97
C ASP A 402 40.18 -26.08 -1.04
N PRO A 403 40.68 -25.84 0.19
CA PRO A 403 40.05 -24.94 1.15
C PRO A 403 40.16 -23.46 0.74
N VAL A 404 41.18 -23.07 -0.03
CA VAL A 404 41.36 -21.68 -0.47
C VAL A 404 40.27 -21.34 -1.49
N LEU A 405 40.11 -22.17 -2.51
CA LEU A 405 39.05 -22.04 -3.50
C LEU A 405 37.65 -22.11 -2.87
N ALA A 406 37.45 -22.92 -1.83
CA ALA A 406 36.20 -22.94 -1.08
C ALA A 406 35.91 -21.61 -0.38
N GLY A 407 36.95 -20.97 0.17
CA GLY A 407 36.89 -19.61 0.73
C GLY A 407 36.51 -18.57 -0.32
N GLU A 408 37.18 -18.58 -1.47
CA GLU A 408 36.89 -17.65 -2.59
C GLU A 408 35.45 -17.79 -3.09
N TRP A 409 34.94 -19.02 -3.20
CA TRP A 409 33.53 -19.25 -3.54
C TRP A 409 32.59 -18.70 -2.48
N ARG A 410 32.85 -18.92 -1.18
CA ARG A 410 32.03 -18.35 -0.10
C ARG A 410 31.96 -16.83 -0.18
N GLU A 411 33.09 -16.17 -0.44
CA GLU A 411 33.13 -14.71 -0.62
C GLU A 411 32.40 -14.26 -1.89
N ALA A 412 32.57 -14.96 -3.01
CA ALA A 412 31.88 -14.66 -4.26
C ALA A 412 30.35 -14.79 -4.12
N LEU A 413 29.88 -15.87 -3.48
CA LEU A 413 28.46 -16.07 -3.19
C LEU A 413 27.92 -14.97 -2.26
N GLY A 414 28.68 -14.60 -1.23
CA GLY A 414 28.36 -13.49 -0.34
C GLY A 414 28.20 -12.17 -1.10
N ARG A 415 29.15 -11.85 -2.01
CA ARG A 415 29.09 -10.64 -2.84
C ARG A 415 27.89 -10.63 -3.79
N ILE A 416 27.52 -11.76 -4.39
CA ILE A 416 26.34 -11.83 -5.25
C ILE A 416 25.06 -11.64 -4.42
N LEU A 417 24.94 -12.35 -3.30
CA LEU A 417 23.78 -12.24 -2.42
C LEU A 417 23.63 -10.86 -1.80
N ALA A 418 24.72 -10.16 -1.50
CA ALA A 418 24.68 -8.82 -0.90
C ALA A 418 23.81 -7.84 -1.71
N TRP A 419 23.86 -7.91 -3.05
CA TRP A 419 23.04 -7.06 -3.91
C TRP A 419 21.76 -7.74 -4.42
N LEU A 420 21.73 -9.08 -4.57
CA LEU A 420 20.59 -9.79 -5.14
C LEU A 420 19.51 -10.16 -4.11
N SER A 421 19.92 -10.57 -2.90
CA SER A 421 18.99 -10.96 -1.82
C SER A 421 18.01 -9.85 -1.42
N PRO A 422 18.42 -8.57 -1.28
CA PRO A 422 17.49 -7.50 -0.94
C PRO A 422 16.32 -7.38 -1.94
N LEU A 423 16.56 -7.55 -3.25
CA LEU A 423 15.49 -7.49 -4.26
C LEU A 423 14.52 -8.67 -4.15
N ALA A 424 15.03 -9.86 -3.85
CA ALA A 424 14.20 -11.05 -3.65
C ALA A 424 13.29 -10.89 -2.43
N HIS A 425 13.85 -10.45 -1.30
CA HIS A 425 13.07 -10.15 -0.09
C HIS A 425 12.04 -9.03 -0.33
N ASN A 426 12.44 -7.98 -1.03
CA ASN A 426 11.54 -6.89 -1.42
C ASN A 426 10.40 -7.38 -2.30
N MET A 427 10.63 -8.33 -3.22
CA MET A 427 9.57 -8.91 -4.06
C MET A 427 8.52 -9.65 -3.23
N ILE A 428 8.94 -10.49 -2.27
CA ILE A 428 8.02 -11.20 -1.37
C ILE A 428 7.25 -10.22 -0.49
N LYS A 429 7.96 -9.23 0.06
CA LYS A 429 7.34 -8.18 0.87
C LYS A 429 6.31 -7.36 0.08
N TRP A 430 6.69 -6.92 -1.12
CA TRP A 430 5.82 -6.14 -2.03
C TRP A 430 4.56 -6.92 -2.41
N GLN A 431 4.68 -8.23 -2.65
CA GLN A 431 3.54 -9.10 -2.94
C GLN A 431 2.61 -9.26 -1.73
N ASN A 432 3.17 -9.47 -0.55
CA ASN A 432 2.41 -9.67 0.68
C ASN A 432 1.62 -8.41 1.08
N GLU A 433 2.23 -7.22 0.95
CA GLU A 433 1.57 -5.94 1.28
C GLU A 433 0.34 -5.64 0.41
N ARG A 434 0.22 -6.30 -0.74
CA ARG A 434 -0.89 -6.14 -1.69
C ARG A 434 -1.91 -7.28 -1.63
N SER A 435 -1.63 -8.36 -0.90
CA SER A 435 -2.59 -9.46 -0.71
C SER A 435 -3.82 -8.98 0.10
N LEU A 436 -5.00 -9.51 -0.23
CA LEU A 436 -6.29 -9.10 0.33
C LEU A 436 -6.32 -9.15 1.88
N GLU A 437 -5.57 -10.08 2.48
CA GLU A 437 -5.47 -10.24 3.94
C GLU A 437 -4.76 -9.06 4.62
N GLN A 438 -3.79 -8.44 3.96
CA GLN A 438 -3.03 -7.30 4.50
C GLN A 438 -3.67 -5.94 4.18
N GLN A 439 -4.60 -5.86 3.21
CA GLN A 439 -5.33 -4.63 2.92
C GLN A 439 -6.26 -4.18 4.05
N ASN A 440 -6.60 -5.08 4.98
CA ASN A 440 -7.47 -4.81 6.14
C ASN A 440 -6.70 -4.32 7.37
N LEU A 441 -5.36 -4.34 7.34
CA LEU A 441 -4.50 -3.89 8.43
C LEU A 441 -3.73 -2.63 8.00
N VAL A 442 -3.47 -1.75 8.98
CA VAL A 442 -2.76 -0.47 8.77
C VAL A 442 -1.49 -0.72 7.95
N PRO A 443 -1.28 -0.02 6.82
CA PRO A 443 -0.10 -0.20 6.00
C PRO A 443 1.16 0.05 6.83
N LYS A 444 2.10 -0.90 6.80
CA LYS A 444 3.38 -0.76 7.51
C LYS A 444 4.20 0.34 6.83
N THR A 445 5.00 1.05 7.62
CA THR A 445 5.71 2.30 7.28
C THR A 445 6.76 2.20 6.17
N ASN A 446 7.10 1.01 5.68
CA ASN A 446 8.09 0.82 4.61
C ASN A 446 7.43 0.31 3.33
N ASN A 447 6.83 1.22 2.56
CA ASN A 447 6.33 0.92 1.22
C ASN A 447 7.51 0.54 0.30
N VAL A 448 7.60 -0.72 -0.09
CA VAL A 448 8.59 -1.17 -1.07
C VAL A 448 8.10 -0.74 -2.45
N LEU A 449 8.97 -0.11 -3.24
CA LEU A 449 8.66 0.24 -4.62
C LEU A 449 8.97 -0.93 -5.55
N LEU A 450 8.21 -1.04 -6.63
CA LEU A 450 8.33 -2.09 -7.64
C LEU A 450 9.72 -2.11 -8.28
N LEU A 451 10.37 -0.95 -8.43
CA LEU A 451 11.76 -0.85 -8.93
C LEU A 451 12.78 -1.53 -8.01
N GLN A 452 12.48 -1.68 -6.71
CA GLN A 452 13.36 -2.31 -5.72
C GLN A 452 13.17 -3.84 -5.67
N THR A 453 12.36 -4.39 -6.56
CA THR A 453 12.01 -5.81 -6.62
C THR A 453 12.56 -6.46 -7.89
N LEU A 454 12.35 -7.77 -8.02
CA LEU A 454 12.69 -8.50 -9.24
C LEU A 454 11.73 -8.26 -10.41
N PHE A 455 10.66 -7.47 -10.25
CA PHE A 455 9.66 -7.31 -11.31
C PHE A 455 10.22 -6.71 -12.61
N PHE A 456 11.01 -5.64 -12.51
CA PHE A 456 11.68 -5.03 -13.67
C PHE A 456 13.09 -5.57 -13.91
N ALA A 457 13.51 -6.61 -13.18
CA ALA A 457 14.84 -7.19 -13.35
C ALA A 457 14.96 -7.88 -14.72
N ASN A 458 16.05 -7.62 -15.42
CA ASN A 458 16.42 -8.29 -16.65
C ASN A 458 16.62 -9.78 -16.41
N LYS A 459 15.85 -10.60 -17.13
CA LYS A 459 15.80 -12.05 -16.97
C LYS A 459 17.17 -12.69 -17.14
N GLU A 460 17.88 -12.37 -18.22
CA GLU A 460 19.18 -12.99 -18.54
C GLU A 460 20.24 -12.67 -17.48
N LYS A 461 20.33 -11.41 -17.05
CA LYS A 461 21.26 -11.00 -15.99
C LYS A 461 20.93 -11.69 -14.66
N THR A 462 19.65 -11.83 -14.33
CA THR A 462 19.24 -12.53 -13.10
C THR A 462 19.53 -14.03 -13.19
N GLU A 463 19.21 -14.69 -14.31
CA GLU A 463 19.50 -16.11 -14.52
C GLU A 463 21.02 -16.40 -14.50
N ALA A 464 21.84 -15.50 -15.05
CA ALA A 464 23.29 -15.60 -14.98
C ALA A 464 23.79 -15.54 -13.52
N ALA A 465 23.33 -14.55 -12.74
CA ALA A 465 23.69 -14.43 -11.32
C ALA A 465 23.25 -15.67 -10.50
N ILE A 466 22.06 -16.19 -10.77
CA ILE A 466 21.56 -17.42 -10.14
C ILE A 466 22.42 -18.62 -10.53
N THR A 467 22.84 -18.71 -11.78
CA THR A 467 23.71 -19.81 -12.24
C THR A 467 25.06 -19.78 -11.52
N GLU A 468 25.66 -18.60 -11.33
CA GLU A 468 26.89 -18.45 -10.55
C GLU A 468 26.68 -18.85 -9.07
N LEU A 469 25.54 -18.49 -8.47
CA LEU A 469 25.19 -18.94 -7.12
C LEU A 469 25.13 -20.47 -7.02
N LEU A 470 24.51 -21.12 -8.01
CA LEU A 470 24.36 -22.57 -8.05
C LEU A 470 25.69 -23.31 -8.28
N VAL A 471 26.57 -22.76 -9.12
CA VAL A 471 27.92 -23.33 -9.36
C VAL A 471 28.75 -23.28 -8.07
N GLY A 472 28.80 -22.12 -7.40
CA GLY A 472 29.53 -21.98 -6.15
C GLY A 472 28.94 -22.83 -5.02
N LEU A 473 27.61 -22.90 -4.91
CA LEU A 473 26.94 -23.75 -3.92
C LEU A 473 27.24 -25.23 -4.17
N ASN A 474 27.27 -25.67 -5.42
CA ASN A 474 27.66 -27.04 -5.77
C ASN A 474 29.12 -27.34 -5.39
N TYR A 475 30.04 -26.39 -5.55
CA TYR A 475 31.44 -26.56 -5.12
C TYR A 475 31.55 -26.66 -3.59
N ILE A 476 30.97 -25.70 -2.85
CA ILE A 476 31.01 -25.68 -1.38
C ILE A 476 30.42 -26.95 -0.80
N TRP A 477 29.28 -27.41 -1.31
CA TRP A 477 28.65 -28.62 -0.80
C TRP A 477 29.49 -29.88 -1.01
N ARG A 478 30.16 -30.01 -2.17
CA ARG A 478 31.12 -31.11 -2.41
C ARG A 478 32.30 -31.03 -1.45
N PHE A 479 32.84 -29.83 -1.24
CA PHE A 479 33.95 -29.58 -0.33
C PHE A 479 33.61 -29.97 1.11
N GLU A 480 32.47 -29.51 1.64
CA GLU A 480 32.03 -29.84 3.00
C GLU A 480 31.82 -31.36 3.18
N ARG A 481 31.25 -32.05 2.18
CA ARG A 481 31.11 -33.51 2.20
C ARG A 481 32.46 -34.21 2.23
N GLU A 482 33.41 -33.77 1.42
CA GLU A 482 34.74 -34.37 1.34
C GLU A 482 35.52 -34.16 2.64
N MET A 483 35.45 -32.96 3.23
CA MET A 483 36.09 -32.66 4.52
C MET A 483 35.44 -33.40 5.68
N THR A 484 34.10 -33.51 5.70
CA THR A 484 33.39 -34.31 6.70
C THR A 484 33.77 -35.78 6.61
N ALA A 485 33.86 -36.33 5.39
CA ALA A 485 34.31 -37.71 5.19
C ALA A 485 35.76 -37.91 5.69
N LYS A 486 36.69 -37.00 5.36
CA LYS A 486 38.08 -37.04 5.85
C LYS A 486 38.15 -37.02 7.37
N ALA A 487 37.43 -36.11 8.03
CA ALA A 487 37.38 -36.02 9.48
C ALA A 487 36.82 -37.31 10.12
N LEU A 488 35.79 -37.93 9.53
CA LEU A 488 35.27 -39.21 9.99
C LEU A 488 36.29 -40.35 9.84
N PHE A 489 37.03 -40.39 8.73
CA PHE A 489 38.11 -41.36 8.53
C PHE A 489 39.27 -41.16 9.51
N GLU A 490 39.68 -39.91 9.78
CA GLU A 490 40.70 -39.60 10.77
C GLU A 490 40.27 -40.01 12.19
N CYS A 491 39.05 -39.70 12.61
CA CYS A 491 38.50 -40.15 13.89
C CYS A 491 38.47 -41.68 14.02
N ASN A 492 38.10 -42.39 12.94
CA ASN A 492 38.04 -43.84 12.95
C ASN A 492 39.45 -44.46 13.05
N ASN A 493 40.44 -43.86 12.39
CA ASN A 493 41.84 -44.26 12.50
C ASN A 493 42.42 -43.99 13.90
N ILE A 494 42.10 -42.84 14.52
CA ILE A 494 42.50 -42.53 15.90
C ILE A 494 41.89 -43.53 16.89
N ASN A 495 40.61 -43.89 16.72
CA ASN A 495 39.97 -44.91 17.54
C ASN A 495 40.62 -46.29 17.37
N LEU A 496 40.99 -46.67 16.14
CA LEU A 496 41.68 -47.92 15.86
C LEU A 496 43.07 -47.97 16.52
N LEU A 497 43.83 -46.87 16.44
CA LEU A 497 45.15 -46.73 17.07
C LEU A 497 45.05 -46.76 18.62
N ASN A 498 44.03 -46.13 19.20
CA ASN A 498 43.79 -46.16 20.63
C ASN A 498 43.42 -47.57 21.12
N LEU A 499 42.61 -48.33 20.35
CA LEU A 499 42.31 -49.73 20.67
C LEU A 499 43.57 -50.63 20.65
N GLN A 500 44.45 -50.45 19.66
CA GLN A 500 45.72 -51.19 19.58
C GLN A 500 46.69 -50.83 20.71
N SER A 501 46.70 -49.57 21.18
CA SER A 501 47.53 -49.16 22.32
C SER A 501 47.03 -49.67 23.67
N SER A 502 45.72 -49.91 23.81
CA SER A 502 45.10 -50.48 25.02
C SER A 502 45.26 -51.99 25.16
N THR A 503 45.67 -52.69 24.09
CA THR A 503 45.92 -54.15 24.10
C THR A 503 47.37 -54.52 24.45
N PHE A 504 48.25 -53.54 24.65
CA PHE A 504 49.67 -53.71 24.98
C PHE A 504 50.06 -53.20 26.39
N LYS A 505 49.12 -53.15 27.33
CA LYS A 505 49.39 -52.87 28.76
C LYS A 505 49.08 -54.06 29.64
#